data_AF-A0A520Q319-F1
#
_entry.id   AF-A0A520Q319-F1
#
_cell.length_a   1.000
_cell.length_b   1.000
_cell.length_c   1.000
_cell.angle_alpha   90.00
_cell.angle_beta   90.00
_cell.angle_gamma   90.00
#
_symmetry.space_group_name_H-M   'P 1'
#
loop_
_entity.id
_entity.type
_entity.pdbx_description
1 polymer ?
#
loop_
_entity_poly.entity_id
_entity_poly.type
_entity_poly.pdbx_seq_one_letter_code
_entity_poly.pdbx_strand_id
1 'polypeptide(L)'
;MGSRWWVLACLCLMGCESEAVLVVSLRTDLVPGLEVTRATTTVADASATADFALGDDLIAGTRIAAFDVPHGQQRVTVTLSGPGAESLRRTVVVDVRGGTAVTVVLTRSCRGVSCPAASDAAATECLGGVCVAPECTPETPEQCPTAECAADGECPSGPACTTPACLDGVCGLRADASECGGGACDPDEGCVGAPTPDGGVPMDAGPEPDAGVIDSGALDSGTSRLDSGRGDPPRDGGPRDCASLCPGSCEGPLCVLDGTPLQSVCPDGVDCEFRCLGFGSCDVELFCGDGACNVRCEGPSSCRSIIHCGDASTCDVRCTNSTACGTVNCGAGACDVDCTREMTCTEVQCGTGAANVECAAMGACNTVTCPAPATRLDLVCDGFGACSDVSCGADACVIDCMGTSCTNVTCDTACNCDVACMGFGGCSSVTCPSGCMSGPGCMSAGGGGCGCT
;
A
#
# COMPACT_ATOMS: atom_id res chain seq x y z
N MET A 1 -11.17 -71.19 -32.58
CA MET A 1 -12.29 -70.82 -31.70
C MET A 1 -11.68 -70.60 -30.32
N GLY A 2 -11.31 -69.40 -29.86
CA GLY A 2 -11.99 -68.11 -29.96
C GLY A 2 -12.42 -67.66 -28.54
N SER A 3 -11.58 -67.84 -27.52
CA SER A 3 -11.86 -67.47 -26.13
C SER A 3 -11.37 -66.05 -25.86
N ARG A 4 -12.27 -65.09 -26.07
CA ARG A 4 -12.14 -63.70 -25.62
C ARG A 4 -12.45 -63.67 -24.13
N TRP A 5 -11.43 -63.53 -23.28
CA TRP A 5 -11.63 -63.15 -21.88
C TRP A 5 -11.56 -61.64 -21.76
N TRP A 6 -12.66 -61.07 -21.31
CA TRP A 6 -12.85 -59.65 -21.06
C TRP A 6 -11.96 -59.22 -19.89
N VAL A 7 -11.04 -58.30 -20.15
CA VAL A 7 -10.40 -57.50 -19.11
C VAL A 7 -11.47 -56.52 -18.63
N LEU A 8 -12.05 -56.79 -17.47
CA LEU A 8 -12.77 -55.78 -16.68
C LEU A 8 -11.72 -54.76 -16.22
N ALA A 9 -11.60 -53.67 -16.98
CA ALA A 9 -10.95 -52.47 -16.51
C ALA A 9 -11.85 -51.85 -15.42
N CYS A 10 -11.52 -52.10 -14.15
CA CYS A 10 -11.96 -51.25 -13.06
C CYS A 10 -11.37 -49.86 -13.28
N LEU A 11 -12.16 -49.00 -13.92
CA LEU A 11 -11.93 -47.57 -14.02
C LEU A 11 -12.06 -47.02 -12.59
N CYS A 12 -10.94 -46.91 -11.89
CA CYS A 12 -10.87 -46.12 -10.67
C CYS A 12 -11.18 -44.67 -11.06
N LEU A 13 -12.41 -44.25 -10.77
CA LEU A 13 -12.80 -42.86 -10.68
C LEU A 13 -11.93 -42.23 -9.59
N MET A 14 -10.75 -41.71 -9.96
CA MET A 14 -10.08 -40.68 -9.18
C MET A 14 -11.02 -39.48 -9.23
N GLY A 15 -11.86 -39.34 -8.21
CA GLY A 15 -12.56 -38.10 -7.94
C GLY A 15 -11.49 -37.05 -7.72
N CYS A 16 -11.43 -36.07 -8.61
CA CYS A 16 -10.74 -34.82 -8.34
C CYS A 16 -11.51 -34.20 -7.17
N GLU A 17 -11.02 -34.33 -5.95
CA GLU A 17 -11.47 -33.49 -4.84
C GLU A 17 -11.21 -32.06 -5.33
N SER A 18 -12.28 -31.31 -5.59
CA SER A 18 -12.10 -29.92 -6.02
C SER A 18 -11.60 -29.16 -4.82
N GLU A 19 -10.32 -28.83 -4.83
CA GLU A 19 -9.71 -27.99 -3.82
C GLU A 19 -10.13 -26.55 -4.06
N ALA A 20 -10.36 -25.85 -2.96
CA ALA A 20 -10.68 -24.45 -2.91
C ALA A 20 -9.59 -23.72 -2.13
N VAL A 21 -9.25 -22.51 -2.57
CA VAL A 21 -8.26 -21.68 -1.87
C VAL A 21 -8.92 -21.06 -0.63
N LEU A 22 -8.37 -21.35 0.54
CA LEU A 22 -8.70 -20.71 1.82
C LEU A 22 -7.56 -19.76 2.22
N VAL A 23 -7.87 -18.47 2.30
CA VAL A 23 -6.97 -17.42 2.77
C VAL A 23 -7.29 -17.08 4.21
N VAL A 24 -6.27 -17.05 5.08
CA VAL A 24 -6.43 -16.74 6.51
C VAL A 24 -5.74 -15.42 6.82
N SER A 25 -6.50 -14.48 7.36
CA SER A 25 -6.03 -13.19 7.84
C SER A 25 -6.10 -13.11 9.37
N LEU A 26 -5.19 -12.37 9.98
CA LEU A 26 -5.14 -12.12 11.42
C LEU A 26 -5.35 -10.64 11.69
N ARG A 27 -6.20 -10.33 12.68
CA ARG A 27 -6.26 -9.01 13.32
C ARG A 27 -5.99 -9.11 14.81
N THR A 28 -5.10 -8.27 15.34
CA THR A 28 -4.76 -8.25 16.77
C THR A 28 -4.20 -6.88 17.19
N ASP A 29 -4.44 -6.52 18.45
CA ASP A 29 -3.90 -5.34 19.15
C ASP A 29 -2.64 -5.67 19.98
N LEU A 30 -2.05 -6.85 19.73
CA LEU A 30 -0.72 -7.20 20.23
C LEU A 30 0.34 -6.43 19.44
N VAL A 31 1.35 -5.88 20.14
CA VAL A 31 2.45 -5.18 19.49
C VAL A 31 3.37 -6.19 18.79
N PRO A 32 3.52 -6.13 17.46
CA PRO A 32 4.36 -7.07 16.74
C PRO A 32 5.84 -6.81 17.02
N GLY A 33 6.64 -7.88 17.02
CA GLY A 33 8.04 -7.85 17.41
C GLY A 33 8.30 -7.75 18.92
N LEU A 34 7.36 -7.23 19.72
CA LEU A 34 7.47 -7.13 21.20
C LEU A 34 6.62 -8.16 21.92
N GLU A 35 5.32 -8.16 21.64
CA GLU A 35 4.36 -9.04 22.29
C GLU A 35 4.11 -10.30 21.47
N VAL A 36 4.05 -10.18 20.15
CA VAL A 36 3.86 -11.30 19.23
C VAL A 36 4.95 -11.27 18.15
N THR A 37 5.58 -12.41 17.91
CA THR A 37 6.64 -12.54 16.90
C THR A 37 6.29 -13.58 15.85
N ARG A 38 5.29 -14.42 16.09
CA ARG A 38 4.87 -15.46 15.14
C ARG A 38 3.42 -15.87 15.33
N ALA A 39 2.73 -16.06 14.20
CA ALA A 39 1.48 -16.81 14.10
C ALA A 39 1.73 -18.17 13.44
N THR A 40 1.17 -19.23 14.02
CA THR A 40 1.08 -20.56 13.40
C THR A 40 -0.38 -20.83 13.09
N THR A 41 -0.68 -21.02 11.82
CA THR A 41 -2.01 -21.38 11.33
C THR A 41 -2.04 -22.86 10.98
N THR A 42 -3.02 -23.60 11.47
CA THR A 42 -3.24 -25.01 11.12
C THR A 42 -4.64 -25.21 10.59
N VAL A 43 -4.75 -25.91 9.45
CA VAL A 43 -6.01 -26.31 8.84
C VAL A 43 -5.90 -27.78 8.45
N ALA A 44 -6.77 -28.62 9.01
CA ALA A 44 -6.64 -30.08 8.93
C ALA A 44 -5.21 -30.54 9.32
N ASP A 45 -4.49 -31.19 8.40
CA ASP A 45 -3.11 -31.66 8.61
C ASP A 45 -2.04 -30.68 8.07
N ALA A 46 -2.45 -29.55 7.49
CA ALA A 46 -1.55 -28.53 6.96
C ALA A 46 -1.26 -27.43 7.99
N SER A 47 -0.05 -26.89 7.95
CA SER A 47 0.36 -25.77 8.81
C SER A 47 1.18 -24.75 8.04
N ALA A 48 0.97 -23.47 8.34
CA ALA A 48 1.77 -22.35 7.86
C ALA A 48 2.16 -21.44 9.02
N THR A 49 3.30 -20.78 8.90
CA THR A 49 3.78 -19.81 9.89
C THR A 49 4.00 -18.46 9.25
N ALA A 50 3.63 -17.40 9.96
CA ALA A 50 3.96 -16.02 9.63
C ALA A 50 4.75 -15.43 10.81
N ASP A 51 5.89 -14.81 10.54
CA ASP A 51 6.68 -14.09 11.55
C ASP A 51 6.31 -12.59 11.50
N PHE A 52 6.40 -11.92 12.65
CA PHE A 52 6.07 -10.51 12.80
C PHE A 52 7.24 -9.71 13.38
N ALA A 53 7.43 -8.51 12.87
CA ALA A 53 8.45 -7.57 13.28
C ALA A 53 7.83 -6.28 13.82
N LEU A 54 8.67 -5.51 14.53
CA LEU A 54 8.30 -4.16 14.95
C LEU A 54 7.82 -3.34 13.75
N GLY A 55 6.66 -2.71 13.88
CA GLY A 55 6.07 -1.85 12.85
C GLY A 55 5.06 -2.54 11.93
N ASP A 56 4.88 -3.86 12.00
CA ASP A 56 3.78 -4.51 11.28
C ASP A 56 2.42 -3.97 11.76
N ASP A 57 1.47 -3.72 10.85
CA ASP A 57 0.10 -3.34 11.23
C ASP A 57 -0.80 -4.58 11.33
N LEU A 58 -0.79 -5.20 12.50
CA LEU A 58 -1.69 -6.31 12.79
C LEU A 58 -3.12 -5.87 13.12
N ILE A 59 -3.40 -4.57 13.25
CA ILE A 59 -4.75 -4.05 13.50
C ILE A 59 -5.51 -3.86 12.19
N ALA A 60 -4.85 -3.35 11.14
CA ALA A 60 -5.42 -3.29 9.79
C ALA A 60 -5.73 -4.70 9.25
N GLY A 61 -4.92 -5.67 9.67
CA GLY A 61 -5.08 -7.08 9.36
C GLY A 61 -4.08 -7.55 8.33
N THR A 62 -3.48 -8.70 8.59
CA THR A 62 -2.44 -9.26 7.72
C THR A 62 -2.78 -10.68 7.30
N ARG A 63 -2.45 -11.05 6.06
CA ARG A 63 -2.60 -12.42 5.59
C ARG A 63 -1.48 -13.27 6.18
N ILE A 64 -1.85 -14.28 6.96
CA ILE A 64 -0.88 -15.14 7.66
C ILE A 64 -0.76 -16.53 7.02
N ALA A 65 -1.72 -16.95 6.20
CA ALA A 65 -1.65 -18.23 5.51
C ALA A 65 -2.56 -18.32 4.27
N ALA A 66 -2.27 -19.33 3.46
CA ALA A 66 -3.10 -19.77 2.35
C ALA A 66 -3.03 -21.29 2.26
N PHE A 67 -4.17 -21.95 2.07
CA PHE A 67 -4.25 -23.40 1.94
C PHE A 67 -5.18 -23.77 0.81
N ASP A 68 -4.83 -24.83 0.08
CA ASP A 68 -5.78 -25.56 -0.76
C ASP A 68 -6.50 -26.57 0.15
N VAL A 69 -7.83 -26.45 0.24
CA VAL A 69 -8.65 -27.26 1.15
C VAL A 69 -9.88 -27.82 0.45
N PRO A 70 -10.40 -28.98 0.89
CA PRO A 70 -11.67 -29.48 0.40
C PRO A 70 -12.81 -28.50 0.69
N HIS A 71 -13.82 -28.48 -0.17
CA HIS A 71 -15.06 -27.78 0.11
C HIS A 71 -15.75 -28.31 1.39
N GLY A 72 -16.52 -27.44 2.04
CA GLY A 72 -17.27 -27.73 3.25
C GLY A 72 -16.63 -27.11 4.49
N GLN A 73 -17.01 -27.62 5.67
CA GLN A 73 -16.59 -27.05 6.94
C GLN A 73 -15.11 -27.30 7.21
N GLN A 74 -14.35 -26.22 7.35
CA GLN A 74 -12.94 -26.22 7.70
C GLN A 74 -12.74 -25.61 9.09
N ARG A 75 -11.85 -26.23 9.87
CA ARG A 75 -11.42 -25.73 11.16
C ARG A 75 -10.06 -25.07 11.01
N VAL A 76 -10.00 -23.76 11.24
CA VAL A 76 -8.77 -22.96 11.16
C VAL A 76 -8.35 -22.62 12.58
N THR A 77 -7.17 -23.07 13.00
CA THR A 77 -6.61 -22.72 14.31
C THR A 77 -5.43 -21.80 14.11
N VAL A 78 -5.47 -20.62 14.72
CA VAL A 78 -4.36 -19.67 14.77
C VAL A 78 -3.82 -19.65 16.19
N THR A 79 -2.53 -19.91 16.33
CA THR A 79 -1.80 -19.78 17.60
C THR A 79 -0.76 -18.69 17.46
N LEU A 80 -0.83 -17.69 18.33
CA LEU A 80 0.16 -16.63 18.44
C LEU A 80 1.23 -17.02 19.46
N SER A 81 2.45 -16.60 19.18
CA SER A 81 3.61 -16.84 20.03
C SER A 81 4.51 -15.61 20.05
N GLY A 82 5.10 -15.35 21.20
CA GLY A 82 5.92 -14.18 21.49
C GLY A 82 5.92 -13.90 23.00
N PRO A 83 6.76 -12.96 23.47
CA PRO A 83 6.91 -12.64 24.90
C PRO A 83 5.60 -12.20 25.58
N GLY A 84 4.71 -11.53 24.85
CA GLY A 84 3.37 -11.14 25.32
C GLY A 84 2.26 -12.07 24.83
N ALA A 85 2.52 -12.94 23.86
CA ALA A 85 1.51 -13.80 23.24
C ALA A 85 1.54 -15.23 23.78
N GLU A 86 2.10 -15.49 24.98
CA GLU A 86 2.23 -16.83 25.52
C GLU A 86 0.88 -17.57 25.52
N SER A 87 0.74 -18.48 24.54
CA SER A 87 -0.40 -19.37 24.30
C SER A 87 -1.74 -18.72 23.95
N LEU A 88 -1.74 -17.57 23.29
CA LEU A 88 -2.96 -17.05 22.66
C LEU A 88 -3.35 -17.90 21.44
N ARG A 89 -4.52 -18.52 21.50
CA ARG A 89 -5.04 -19.41 20.45
C ARG A 89 -6.49 -19.07 20.16
N ARG A 90 -6.86 -19.12 18.89
CA ARG A 90 -8.25 -19.10 18.46
C ARG A 90 -8.49 -20.08 17.33
N THR A 91 -9.57 -20.83 17.45
CA THR A 91 -10.12 -21.69 16.41
C THR A 91 -11.35 -21.04 15.81
N VAL A 92 -11.46 -21.02 14.49
CA VAL A 92 -12.69 -20.63 13.79
C VAL A 92 -13.15 -21.75 12.86
N VAL A 93 -14.45 -21.83 12.65
CA VAL A 93 -15.08 -22.79 11.73
C VAL A 93 -15.70 -22.03 10.58
N VAL A 94 -15.28 -22.36 9.35
CA VAL A 94 -15.70 -21.68 8.11
C VAL A 94 -16.23 -22.69 7.09
N ASP A 95 -17.27 -22.33 6.35
CA ASP A 95 -17.83 -23.16 5.26
C ASP A 95 -17.23 -22.75 3.90
N VAL A 96 -16.31 -23.57 3.37
CA VAL A 96 -15.58 -23.28 2.14
C VAL A 96 -16.36 -23.76 0.92
N ARG A 97 -16.83 -22.82 0.09
CA ARG A 97 -17.61 -23.12 -1.14
C ARG A 97 -16.85 -22.82 -2.44
N GLY A 98 -15.70 -22.19 -2.34
CA GLY A 98 -14.83 -21.73 -3.43
C GLY A 98 -13.66 -20.94 -2.84
N GLY A 99 -13.07 -20.00 -3.59
CA GLY A 99 -12.10 -19.06 -3.02
C GLY A 99 -12.70 -18.33 -1.81
N THR A 100 -12.18 -18.61 -0.62
CA THR A 100 -12.75 -18.15 0.66
C THR A 100 -11.67 -17.43 1.45
N ALA A 101 -11.98 -16.27 2.02
CA ALA A 101 -11.12 -15.58 2.97
C ALA A 101 -11.79 -15.60 4.35
N VAL A 102 -11.01 -15.83 5.40
CA VAL A 102 -11.48 -15.82 6.79
C VAL A 102 -10.56 -14.97 7.65
N THR A 103 -11.16 -14.14 8.50
CA THR A 103 -10.48 -13.23 9.41
C THR A 103 -10.54 -13.77 10.83
N VAL A 104 -9.37 -13.99 11.42
CA VAL A 104 -9.24 -14.40 12.83
C VAL A 104 -8.85 -13.19 13.65
N VAL A 105 -9.75 -12.74 14.53
CA VAL A 105 -9.49 -11.65 15.47
C VAL A 105 -8.98 -12.25 16.79
N LEU A 106 -7.86 -11.79 17.30
CA LEU A 106 -7.25 -12.40 18.50
C LEU A 106 -6.64 -11.30 19.37
N THR A 107 -7.42 -10.78 20.30
CA THR A 107 -7.07 -9.58 21.06
C THR A 107 -6.29 -9.87 22.33
N ARG A 108 -5.55 -8.88 22.82
CA ARG A 108 -4.86 -8.86 24.12
C ARG A 108 -5.80 -9.18 25.27
N SER A 109 -7.04 -8.71 25.21
CA SER A 109 -8.08 -8.97 26.22
C SER A 109 -8.41 -10.45 26.42
N CYS A 110 -8.00 -11.33 25.49
CA CYS A 110 -8.12 -12.78 25.64
C CYS A 110 -7.00 -13.42 26.45
N ARG A 111 -5.96 -12.68 26.86
CA ARG A 111 -4.90 -13.21 27.74
C ARG A 111 -5.48 -13.63 29.07
N GLY A 112 -5.23 -14.89 29.46
CA GLY A 112 -5.71 -15.45 30.72
C GLY A 112 -7.21 -15.79 30.75
N VAL A 113 -7.95 -15.58 29.65
CA VAL A 113 -9.35 -16.00 29.53
C VAL A 113 -9.39 -17.50 29.26
N SER A 114 -10.14 -18.22 30.09
CA SER A 114 -10.34 -19.67 29.97
C SER A 114 -11.73 -19.96 29.41
N CYS A 115 -11.79 -20.43 28.17
CA CYS A 115 -13.02 -20.89 27.54
C CYS A 115 -13.04 -22.42 27.48
N PRO A 116 -14.22 -23.06 27.62
CA PRO A 116 -15.54 -22.46 27.72
C PRO A 116 -15.88 -21.86 29.10
N ALA A 117 -16.75 -20.85 29.09
CA ALA A 117 -17.35 -20.33 30.32
C ALA A 117 -18.28 -21.37 30.94
N ALA A 118 -18.39 -21.39 32.27
CA ALA A 118 -19.17 -22.41 33.00
C ALA A 118 -20.64 -22.52 32.58
N SER A 119 -21.20 -21.46 31.99
CA SER A 119 -22.61 -21.37 31.57
C SER A 119 -22.86 -21.78 30.12
N ASP A 120 -21.82 -21.92 29.29
CA ASP A 120 -21.97 -22.25 27.86
C ASP A 120 -20.82 -23.12 27.37
N ALA A 121 -21.10 -24.41 27.17
CA ALA A 121 -20.12 -25.38 26.73
C ALA A 121 -19.73 -25.25 25.25
N ALA A 122 -20.53 -24.56 24.42
CA ALA A 122 -20.23 -24.33 23.01
C ALA A 122 -19.29 -23.14 22.80
N ALA A 123 -19.23 -22.22 23.77
CA ALA A 123 -18.40 -21.02 23.71
C ALA A 123 -16.93 -21.31 24.02
N THR A 124 -16.24 -22.08 23.18
CA THR A 124 -14.89 -22.60 23.45
C THR A 124 -13.75 -21.65 23.07
N GLU A 125 -14.04 -20.53 22.42
CA GLU A 125 -13.05 -19.63 21.82
C GLU A 125 -13.17 -18.23 22.42
N CYS A 126 -12.07 -17.49 22.51
CA CYS A 126 -12.11 -16.12 23.03
C CYS A 126 -12.14 -15.07 21.91
N LEU A 127 -13.01 -14.08 22.05
CA LEU A 127 -13.08 -12.86 21.23
C LEU A 127 -13.28 -11.66 22.17
N GLY A 128 -12.35 -10.71 22.20
CA GLY A 128 -12.52 -9.49 23.01
C GLY A 128 -12.58 -9.73 24.52
N GLY A 129 -12.03 -10.84 25.01
CA GLY A 129 -12.15 -11.23 26.42
C GLY A 129 -13.45 -11.95 26.79
N VAL A 130 -14.32 -12.20 25.81
CA VAL A 130 -15.58 -12.94 25.96
C VAL A 130 -15.48 -14.30 25.27
N CYS A 131 -15.99 -15.34 25.93
CA CYS A 131 -16.07 -16.66 25.31
C CYS A 131 -17.22 -16.70 24.28
N VAL A 132 -16.91 -17.18 23.08
CA VAL A 132 -17.79 -17.30 21.93
C VAL A 132 -17.65 -18.68 21.27
N ALA A 133 -18.62 -19.06 20.45
CA ALA A 133 -18.54 -20.29 19.66
C ALA A 133 -17.52 -20.13 18.50
N PRO A 134 -16.88 -21.22 18.02
CA PRO A 134 -15.94 -21.17 16.89
C PRO A 134 -16.53 -20.61 15.59
N GLU A 135 -17.84 -20.65 15.42
CA GLU A 135 -18.55 -20.12 14.26
C GLU A 135 -18.81 -18.61 14.33
N CYS A 136 -18.50 -17.96 15.46
CA CYS A 136 -18.49 -16.50 15.56
C CYS A 136 -17.23 -15.94 14.89
N THR A 137 -17.39 -15.37 13.69
CA THR A 137 -16.33 -14.68 12.93
C THR A 137 -16.85 -13.36 12.36
N PRO A 138 -15.96 -12.46 11.88
CA PRO A 138 -16.38 -11.25 11.18
C PRO A 138 -17.25 -11.51 9.94
N GLU A 139 -17.10 -12.67 9.30
CA GLU A 139 -17.89 -13.10 8.14
C GLU A 139 -19.26 -13.68 8.52
N THR A 140 -19.48 -13.99 9.80
CA THR A 140 -20.74 -14.52 10.38
C THR A 140 -21.14 -13.73 11.63
N PRO A 141 -21.32 -12.39 11.52
CA PRO A 141 -21.53 -11.51 12.67
C PRO A 141 -22.82 -11.83 13.44
N GLU A 142 -23.82 -12.45 12.81
CA GLU A 142 -25.05 -12.90 13.46
C GLU A 142 -24.85 -14.02 14.49
N GLN A 143 -23.71 -14.69 14.45
CA GLN A 143 -23.31 -15.75 15.41
C GLN A 143 -22.44 -15.19 16.53
N CYS A 144 -22.09 -13.90 16.46
CA CYS A 144 -21.30 -13.21 17.46
C CYS A 144 -22.18 -12.42 18.45
N PRO A 145 -21.66 -12.12 19.64
CA PRO A 145 -22.23 -11.11 20.52
C PRO A 145 -22.34 -9.75 19.81
N THR A 146 -23.14 -8.84 20.37
CA THR A 146 -23.22 -7.46 19.87
C THR A 146 -21.83 -6.81 19.89
N ALA A 147 -21.45 -6.20 18.77
CA ALA A 147 -20.18 -5.49 18.62
C ALA A 147 -20.03 -4.37 19.66
N GLU A 148 -18.82 -4.22 20.17
CA GLU A 148 -18.41 -3.16 21.11
C GLU A 148 -18.24 -1.82 20.40
N CYS A 149 -17.87 -1.84 19.13
CA CYS A 149 -17.58 -0.67 18.31
C CYS A 149 -17.96 -0.88 16.84
N ALA A 150 -18.27 0.21 16.15
CA ALA A 150 -18.34 0.28 14.69
C ALA A 150 -17.17 1.08 14.09
N ALA A 151 -16.51 1.91 14.89
CA ALA A 151 -15.39 2.75 14.47
C ALA A 151 -14.41 3.00 15.64
N ASP A 152 -13.18 3.36 15.31
CA ASP A 152 -12.07 3.57 16.27
C ASP A 152 -12.44 4.55 17.39
N GLY A 153 -13.15 5.63 17.07
CA GLY A 153 -13.54 6.67 18.04
C GLY A 153 -14.57 6.23 19.09
N GLU A 154 -15.16 5.04 18.95
CA GLU A 154 -16.08 4.46 19.94
C GLU A 154 -15.33 3.65 21.01
N CYS A 155 -14.04 3.36 20.77
CA CYS A 155 -13.23 2.58 21.67
C CYS A 155 -12.59 3.44 22.79
N PRO A 156 -12.39 2.86 23.99
CA PRO A 156 -11.73 3.55 25.09
C PRO A 156 -10.30 3.99 24.72
N SER A 157 -9.90 5.17 25.20
CA SER A 157 -8.52 5.66 25.08
C SER A 157 -7.57 4.88 25.99
N GLY A 158 -6.37 4.61 25.46
CA GLY A 158 -5.27 4.02 26.22
C GLY A 158 -4.22 5.06 26.66
N PRO A 159 -3.00 4.61 27.01
CA PRO A 159 -1.85 5.48 27.27
C PRO A 159 -1.53 6.42 26.09
N ALA A 160 -0.77 7.49 26.35
CA ALA A 160 -0.48 8.55 25.36
C ALA A 160 0.16 8.04 24.04
N CYS A 161 0.90 6.94 24.09
CA CYS A 161 1.50 6.33 22.91
C CYS A 161 0.57 5.38 22.15
N THR A 162 -0.72 5.33 22.51
CA THR A 162 -1.70 4.45 21.88
C THR A 162 -2.84 5.22 21.26
N THR A 163 -3.41 4.67 20.20
CA THR A 163 -4.66 5.15 19.59
C THR A 163 -5.73 4.06 19.67
N PRO A 164 -7.00 4.39 20.01
CA PRO A 164 -8.10 3.43 19.97
C PRO A 164 -8.27 2.84 18.58
N ALA A 165 -8.60 1.55 18.49
CA ALA A 165 -8.88 0.87 17.23
C ALA A 165 -10.02 -0.13 17.36
N CYS A 166 -10.88 -0.20 16.34
CA CYS A 166 -11.95 -1.18 16.24
C CYS A 166 -11.54 -2.37 15.35
N LEU A 167 -11.33 -3.52 15.97
CA LEU A 167 -10.95 -4.78 15.31
C LEU A 167 -12.21 -5.63 15.07
N ASP A 168 -12.95 -5.30 14.02
CA ASP A 168 -14.19 -6.02 13.61
C ASP A 168 -15.19 -6.21 14.76
N GLY A 169 -15.50 -5.10 15.44
CA GLY A 169 -16.48 -5.09 16.53
C GLY A 169 -15.90 -5.35 17.92
N VAL A 170 -14.58 -5.45 18.05
CA VAL A 170 -13.88 -5.54 19.34
C VAL A 170 -12.93 -4.37 19.50
N CYS A 171 -12.93 -3.73 20.66
CA CYS A 171 -11.99 -2.64 20.91
C CYS A 171 -10.60 -3.13 21.26
N GLY A 172 -9.59 -2.47 20.70
CA GLY A 172 -8.18 -2.65 21.02
C GLY A 172 -7.42 -1.33 20.95
N LEU A 173 -6.10 -1.41 21.15
CA LEU A 173 -5.20 -0.26 21.14
C LEU A 173 -4.08 -0.46 20.11
N ARG A 174 -3.90 0.52 19.23
CA ARG A 174 -2.74 0.61 18.34
C ARG A 174 -1.60 1.29 19.05
N ALA A 175 -0.48 0.60 19.19
CA ALA A 175 0.75 1.17 19.74
C ALA A 175 1.48 2.02 18.69
N ASP A 176 1.92 3.21 19.10
CA ASP A 176 2.75 4.11 18.31
C ASP A 176 4.04 4.42 19.08
N ALA A 177 5.13 3.78 18.67
CA ALA A 177 6.44 3.98 19.29
C ALA A 177 7.04 5.36 18.99
N SER A 178 6.56 6.07 17.96
CA SER A 178 7.07 7.40 17.63
C SER A 178 6.76 8.43 18.71
N GLU A 179 5.65 8.24 19.42
CA GLU A 179 5.26 9.02 20.61
C GLU A 179 6.22 8.82 21.81
N CYS A 180 7.06 7.78 21.77
CA CYS A 180 7.94 7.39 22.88
C CYS A 180 9.37 7.88 22.76
N GLY A 181 9.69 8.79 21.83
CA GLY A 181 10.98 9.51 21.82
C GLY A 181 12.22 8.59 21.84
N GLY A 182 12.16 7.44 21.17
CA GLY A 182 13.22 6.43 21.14
C GLY A 182 13.02 5.22 22.07
N GLY A 183 11.93 5.20 22.85
CA GLY A 183 11.43 4.02 23.54
C GLY A 183 10.42 3.20 22.73
N ALA A 184 9.93 2.11 23.30
CA ALA A 184 8.81 1.34 22.77
C ALA A 184 7.50 1.78 23.43
N CYS A 185 6.38 1.67 22.71
CA CYS A 185 5.07 1.82 23.31
C CYS A 185 4.57 0.47 23.82
N ASP A 186 4.38 0.37 25.14
CA ASP A 186 3.65 -0.70 25.78
C ASP A 186 2.19 -0.25 25.99
N PRO A 187 1.17 -0.93 25.43
CA PRO A 187 -0.21 -0.46 25.55
C PRO A 187 -0.82 -0.59 26.95
N ASP A 188 -0.18 -1.29 27.89
CA ASP A 188 -0.58 -1.37 29.29
C ASP A 188 0.18 -0.36 30.16
N GLU A 189 1.48 -0.13 29.90
CA GLU A 189 2.34 0.73 30.73
C GLU A 189 2.61 2.13 30.15
N GLY A 190 2.40 2.33 28.84
CA GLY A 190 2.79 3.53 28.10
C GLY A 190 4.21 3.44 27.52
N CYS A 191 4.90 4.57 27.39
CA CYS A 191 6.24 4.59 26.82
C CYS A 191 7.28 3.97 27.77
N VAL A 192 7.95 2.91 27.30
CA VAL A 192 9.00 2.19 28.02
C VAL A 192 10.34 2.29 27.28
N GLY A 193 11.44 2.33 28.02
CA GLY A 193 12.79 2.28 27.42
C GLY A 193 13.30 3.57 26.75
N ALA A 194 12.56 4.68 26.80
CA ALA A 194 13.07 5.98 26.40
C ALA A 194 14.14 6.46 27.40
N PRO A 195 15.26 7.07 26.95
CA PRO A 195 16.11 7.83 27.87
C PRO A 195 15.28 9.00 28.41
N THR A 196 14.92 8.96 29.69
CA THR A 196 14.23 10.08 30.33
C THR A 196 15.07 11.35 30.17
N PRO A 197 14.48 12.50 29.77
CA PRO A 197 15.17 13.80 29.76
C PRO A 197 15.66 14.25 31.14
N ASP A 198 15.31 13.55 32.22
CA ASP A 198 15.95 13.69 33.51
C ASP A 198 17.27 12.91 33.55
N GLY A 199 18.21 13.35 32.71
CA GLY A 199 19.62 13.36 33.05
C GLY A 199 19.82 14.28 34.23
N GLY A 200 19.36 13.87 35.42
CA GLY A 200 19.89 14.39 36.66
C GLY A 200 21.39 14.19 36.60
N VAL A 201 22.12 15.30 36.47
CA VAL A 201 23.56 15.34 36.69
C VAL A 201 23.89 14.45 37.90
N PRO A 202 24.90 13.57 37.84
CA PRO A 202 25.34 12.90 39.04
C PRO A 202 25.73 14.01 40.01
N MET A 203 24.97 14.14 41.11
CA MET A 203 25.38 14.93 42.25
C MET A 203 26.69 14.30 42.71
N ASP A 204 27.80 14.91 42.30
CA ASP A 204 29.09 14.67 42.90
C ASP A 204 28.92 14.89 44.40
N ALA A 205 29.19 13.84 45.15
CA ALA A 205 29.28 13.89 46.59
C ALA A 205 30.29 14.97 46.96
N GLY A 206 29.80 16.07 47.54
CA GLY A 206 30.66 17.12 48.05
C GLY A 206 31.66 16.60 49.09
N PRO A 207 32.70 17.39 49.34
CA PRO A 207 32.99 17.78 50.69
C PRO A 207 32.79 19.29 50.87
N GLU A 208 32.40 19.61 52.10
CA GLU A 208 32.00 20.91 52.66
C GLU A 208 33.03 22.06 52.51
N PRO A 209 32.61 23.31 52.83
CA PRO A 209 33.03 24.54 52.16
C PRO A 209 34.23 25.21 52.84
N ASP A 210 34.97 26.03 52.08
CA ASP A 210 35.83 27.06 52.67
C ASP A 210 35.81 28.37 51.87
N ALA A 211 35.78 29.43 52.66
CA ALA A 211 35.64 30.85 52.39
C ALA A 211 36.39 31.44 51.17
N GLY A 212 35.75 32.43 50.54
CA GLY A 212 36.44 33.35 49.62
C GLY A 212 35.53 34.42 49.02
N VAL A 213 35.32 35.51 49.76
CA VAL A 213 34.78 36.79 49.25
C VAL A 213 35.76 37.36 48.23
N ILE A 214 35.32 37.88 47.06
CA ILE A 214 35.86 39.09 46.40
C ILE A 214 34.80 39.74 45.48
N ASP A 215 34.84 41.07 45.56
CA ASP A 215 34.06 42.16 45.01
C ASP A 215 34.00 42.37 43.47
N SER A 216 32.89 42.99 43.08
CA SER A 216 32.75 44.16 42.18
C SER A 216 33.29 44.13 40.74
N GLY A 217 32.40 44.42 39.78
CA GLY A 217 32.77 44.94 38.46
C GLY A 217 31.62 45.01 37.45
N ALA A 218 30.99 46.17 37.33
CA ALA A 218 30.02 46.52 36.30
C ALA A 218 30.69 46.83 34.94
N LEU A 219 29.93 46.66 33.83
CA LEU A 219 29.98 47.37 32.52
C LEU A 219 28.94 46.66 31.61
N ASP A 220 27.70 47.13 31.46
CA ASP A 220 27.16 48.30 30.76
C ASP A 220 26.98 48.15 29.22
N SER A 221 25.71 48.28 28.83
CA SER A 221 25.12 48.82 27.58
C SER A 221 25.34 48.20 26.20
N GLY A 222 24.21 47.85 25.59
CA GLY A 222 24.04 47.66 24.14
C GLY A 222 22.57 47.55 23.74
N THR A 223 21.83 48.66 23.79
CA THR A 223 20.44 48.80 23.30
C THR A 223 20.32 48.80 21.77
N SER A 224 19.11 48.48 21.27
CA SER A 224 18.50 48.81 19.96
C SER A 224 18.57 47.65 18.93
N ARG A 225 17.54 47.24 18.19
CA ARG A 225 16.26 47.86 17.77
C ARG A 225 15.22 46.77 17.51
N LEU A 226 13.95 47.08 17.82
CA LEU A 226 12.80 46.49 17.17
C LEU A 226 12.81 46.94 15.70
N ASP A 227 12.81 45.99 14.77
CA ASP A 227 12.27 46.21 13.42
C ASP A 227 11.35 45.04 13.07
N SER A 228 10.14 45.38 12.67
CA SER A 228 9.06 44.45 12.34
C SER A 228 9.23 44.04 10.88
N GLY A 229 10.03 43.01 10.65
CA GLY A 229 10.20 42.37 9.36
C GLY A 229 9.34 41.11 9.27
N ARG A 230 8.37 41.15 8.34
CA ARG A 230 7.62 40.03 7.78
C ARG A 230 8.54 38.80 7.60
N GLY A 231 8.37 37.78 8.43
CA GLY A 231 9.12 36.52 8.32
C GLY A 231 8.54 35.69 7.17
N ASP A 232 9.27 35.63 6.06
CA ASP A 232 9.24 34.47 5.18
C ASP A 232 9.56 33.21 6.02
N PRO A 233 8.93 32.05 5.76
CA PRO A 233 9.29 30.82 6.45
C PRO A 233 10.75 30.44 6.13
N PRO A 234 11.49 29.82 7.06
CA PRO A 234 12.89 29.50 6.84
C PRO A 234 13.04 28.53 5.67
N ARG A 235 13.68 28.99 4.59
CA ARG A 235 14.39 28.11 3.65
C ARG A 235 15.72 27.70 4.29
N ASP A 236 15.65 26.96 5.38
CA ASP A 236 16.80 26.29 5.98
C ASP A 236 16.76 24.82 5.55
N GLY A 237 17.37 24.55 4.39
CA GLY A 237 17.58 23.22 3.88
C GLY A 237 18.93 23.16 3.19
N GLY A 238 20.00 23.04 3.97
CA GLY A 238 21.22 22.40 3.45
C GLY A 238 20.86 20.99 2.93
N PRO A 239 21.74 20.34 2.15
CA PRO A 239 21.45 19.02 1.59
C PRO A 239 21.02 18.10 2.72
N ARG A 240 19.74 17.69 2.74
CA ARG A 240 19.25 16.75 3.74
C ARG A 240 19.97 15.43 3.49
N ASP A 241 20.58 14.89 4.53
CA ASP A 241 21.35 13.65 4.41
C ASP A 241 20.37 12.50 4.14
N CYS A 242 20.48 11.87 2.96
CA CYS A 242 19.64 10.75 2.54
C CYS A 242 19.54 9.69 3.64
N ALA A 243 20.65 9.43 4.34
CA ALA A 243 20.74 8.39 5.37
C ALA A 243 19.79 8.61 6.57
N SER A 244 19.33 9.85 6.78
CA SER A 244 18.41 10.21 7.87
C SER A 244 16.92 10.15 7.48
N LEU A 245 16.61 10.09 6.18
CA LEU A 245 15.25 10.20 5.66
C LEU A 245 14.82 8.96 4.86
N CYS A 246 15.77 8.30 4.20
CA CYS A 246 15.48 7.16 3.33
C CYS A 246 15.16 5.90 4.15
N PRO A 247 13.99 5.27 3.97
CA PRO A 247 13.66 3.99 4.61
C PRO A 247 14.39 2.80 3.96
N GLY A 248 15.05 3.02 2.82
CA GLY A 248 15.85 2.03 2.11
C GLY A 248 17.34 2.30 2.17
N SER A 249 18.01 2.11 1.03
CA SER A 249 19.45 2.35 0.90
C SER A 249 19.73 3.69 0.24
N CYS A 250 20.88 4.30 0.52
CA CYS A 250 21.26 5.57 -0.09
C CYS A 250 22.42 5.40 -1.07
N GLU A 251 22.20 5.77 -2.32
CA GLU A 251 23.22 5.86 -3.36
C GLU A 251 23.59 7.33 -3.59
N GLY A 252 24.38 7.90 -2.66
CA GLY A 252 24.64 9.34 -2.64
C GLY A 252 23.41 10.11 -2.13
N PRO A 253 22.89 11.12 -2.86
CA PRO A 253 21.68 11.85 -2.47
C PRO A 253 20.38 11.11 -2.82
N LEU A 254 20.46 9.99 -3.57
CA LEU A 254 19.32 9.22 -4.04
C LEU A 254 18.91 8.16 -3.01
N CYS A 255 17.65 8.18 -2.60
CA CYS A 255 17.04 7.12 -1.80
C CYS A 255 16.58 5.97 -2.71
N VAL A 256 17.02 4.74 -2.44
CA VAL A 256 16.72 3.57 -3.25
C VAL A 256 15.92 2.56 -2.42
N LEU A 257 14.76 2.17 -2.94
CA LEU A 257 13.81 1.23 -2.34
C LEU A 257 13.76 -0.05 -3.20
N ASP A 258 14.40 -1.13 -2.74
CA ASP A 258 14.59 -2.37 -3.51
C ASP A 258 13.35 -3.31 -3.51
N GLY A 259 12.15 -2.75 -3.39
CA GLY A 259 10.89 -3.46 -3.57
C GLY A 259 10.52 -4.47 -2.49
N THR A 260 11.01 -4.27 -1.26
CA THR A 260 10.46 -4.94 -0.07
C THR A 260 9.08 -4.34 0.27
N PRO A 261 8.08 -5.13 0.69
CA PRO A 261 6.68 -4.69 0.76
C PRO A 261 6.39 -3.61 1.83
N LEU A 262 7.38 -3.22 2.64
CA LEU A 262 7.27 -2.14 3.63
C LEU A 262 7.76 -0.78 3.09
N GLN A 263 8.39 -0.76 1.92
CA GLN A 263 8.95 0.45 1.31
C GLN A 263 8.06 0.89 0.15
N SER A 264 6.88 1.39 0.47
CA SER A 264 5.91 1.91 -0.50
C SER A 264 5.95 3.42 -0.66
N VAL A 265 6.62 4.14 0.24
CA VAL A 265 6.59 5.61 0.29
C VAL A 265 8.00 6.17 0.17
N CYS A 266 8.21 7.03 -0.82
CA CYS A 266 9.40 7.86 -0.91
C CYS A 266 9.29 9.04 0.06
N PRO A 267 10.34 9.32 0.85
CA PRO A 267 10.34 10.43 1.79
C PRO A 267 10.45 11.79 1.07
N ASP A 268 9.87 12.82 1.69
CA ASP A 268 9.95 14.19 1.18
C ASP A 268 11.35 14.82 1.38
N GLY A 269 11.73 15.65 0.42
CA GLY A 269 12.94 16.43 0.40
C GLY A 269 14.17 15.70 -0.13
N VAL A 270 14.01 14.49 -0.69
CA VAL A 270 15.08 13.72 -1.34
C VAL A 270 14.59 13.10 -2.64
N ASP A 271 15.50 12.92 -3.60
CA ASP A 271 15.22 12.15 -4.81
C ASP A 271 15.15 10.66 -4.47
N CYS A 272 14.28 9.93 -5.15
CA CYS A 272 13.94 8.56 -4.79
C CYS A 272 13.81 7.64 -6.01
N GLU A 273 14.21 6.38 -5.87
CA GLU A 273 14.10 5.32 -6.87
C GLU A 273 13.50 4.05 -6.25
N PHE A 274 12.38 3.57 -6.79
CA PHE A 274 11.87 2.22 -6.52
C PHE A 274 12.47 1.22 -7.53
N ARG A 275 13.14 0.19 -7.04
CA ARG A 275 13.74 -0.89 -7.84
C ARG A 275 12.98 -2.20 -7.64
N CYS A 276 11.94 -2.38 -8.44
CA CYS A 276 11.04 -3.54 -8.35
C CYS A 276 11.47 -4.62 -9.36
N LEU A 277 12.56 -5.33 -9.02
CA LEU A 277 13.22 -6.29 -9.91
C LEU A 277 12.64 -7.71 -9.82
N GLY A 278 11.99 -8.06 -8.72
CA GLY A 278 11.48 -9.41 -8.43
C GLY A 278 10.06 -9.64 -8.95
N PHE A 279 9.67 -10.90 -9.12
CA PHE A 279 8.28 -11.27 -9.42
C PHE A 279 7.33 -10.76 -8.32
N GLY A 280 6.29 -10.00 -8.68
CA GLY A 280 5.36 -9.43 -7.71
C GLY A 280 5.99 -8.46 -6.71
N SER A 281 7.21 -7.99 -6.97
CA SER A 281 7.84 -6.96 -6.13
C SER A 281 7.09 -5.64 -6.26
N CYS A 282 7.03 -4.89 -5.17
CA CYS A 282 6.24 -3.67 -5.11
C CYS A 282 4.76 -3.85 -5.51
N ASP A 283 4.15 -5.03 -5.32
CA ASP A 283 2.69 -5.21 -5.53
C ASP A 283 1.89 -4.65 -4.34
N VAL A 284 2.15 -3.37 -4.06
CA VAL A 284 1.48 -2.51 -3.10
C VAL A 284 1.37 -1.13 -3.76
N GLU A 285 0.51 -0.26 -3.23
CA GLU A 285 0.46 1.12 -3.73
C GLU A 285 1.78 1.82 -3.44
N LEU A 286 2.36 2.46 -4.46
CA LEU A 286 3.60 3.23 -4.34
C LEU A 286 3.27 4.71 -4.27
N PHE A 287 3.93 5.46 -3.40
CA PHE A 287 3.73 6.88 -3.19
C PHE A 287 5.08 7.59 -3.34
N CYS A 288 5.20 8.41 -4.38
CA CYS A 288 6.30 9.35 -4.50
C CYS A 288 6.08 10.53 -3.54
N GLY A 289 7.16 11.03 -2.94
CA GLY A 289 7.17 12.28 -2.17
C GLY A 289 7.27 13.50 -3.09
N ASP A 290 7.77 14.63 -2.59
CA ASP A 290 7.94 15.88 -3.35
C ASP A 290 9.20 15.96 -4.26
N GLY A 291 10.16 15.04 -4.07
CA GLY A 291 11.43 14.98 -4.83
C GLY A 291 11.29 14.44 -6.26
N ALA A 292 12.41 14.26 -6.96
CA ALA A 292 12.38 13.50 -8.22
C ALA A 292 12.18 12.01 -7.92
N CYS A 293 11.21 11.38 -8.59
CA CYS A 293 10.83 9.98 -8.36
C CYS A 293 11.09 9.13 -9.62
N ASN A 294 11.81 8.03 -9.47
CA ASN A 294 11.99 7.03 -10.52
C ASN A 294 11.39 5.69 -10.07
N VAL A 295 10.49 5.10 -10.86
CA VAL A 295 9.85 3.82 -10.54
C VAL A 295 10.23 2.80 -11.61
N ARG A 296 10.98 1.77 -11.25
CA ARG A 296 11.44 0.71 -12.17
C ARG A 296 10.75 -0.60 -11.90
N CYS A 297 9.77 -0.93 -12.73
CA CYS A 297 8.99 -2.14 -12.66
C CYS A 297 9.51 -3.14 -13.71
N GLU A 298 10.63 -3.79 -13.37
CA GLU A 298 11.33 -4.73 -14.25
C GLU A 298 10.95 -6.20 -13.98
N GLY A 299 10.46 -6.49 -12.76
CA GLY A 299 9.96 -7.80 -12.39
C GLY A 299 8.63 -8.13 -13.08
N PRO A 300 8.35 -9.39 -13.44
CA PRO A 300 7.03 -9.76 -13.95
C PRO A 300 5.95 -9.53 -12.88
N SER A 301 4.82 -8.93 -13.27
CA SER A 301 3.76 -8.52 -12.33
C SER A 301 4.24 -7.61 -11.19
N SER A 302 5.35 -6.88 -11.37
CA SER A 302 5.79 -5.86 -10.42
C SER A 302 4.91 -4.61 -10.52
N CYS A 303 4.76 -3.90 -9.40
CA CYS A 303 3.99 -2.65 -9.33
C CYS A 303 2.53 -2.77 -9.82
N ARG A 304 1.91 -3.96 -9.71
CA ARG A 304 0.56 -4.23 -10.26
C ARG A 304 -0.55 -3.45 -9.55
N SER A 305 -0.27 -2.94 -8.36
CA SER A 305 -1.09 -1.97 -7.66
C SER A 305 -0.92 -0.56 -8.27
N ILE A 306 -1.34 0.49 -7.57
CA ILE A 306 -1.34 1.86 -8.08
C ILE A 306 0.00 2.55 -7.79
N ILE A 307 0.54 3.28 -8.77
CA ILE A 307 1.69 4.16 -8.58
C ILE A 307 1.19 5.60 -8.47
N HIS A 308 1.30 6.21 -7.29
CA HIS A 308 0.96 7.59 -7.00
C HIS A 308 2.20 8.48 -7.07
N CYS A 309 2.37 9.19 -8.17
CA CYS A 309 3.44 10.18 -8.32
C CYS A 309 3.24 11.42 -7.43
N GLY A 310 2.00 11.71 -7.01
CA GLY A 310 1.71 12.75 -6.01
C GLY A 310 2.22 14.14 -6.42
N ASP A 311 3.00 14.75 -5.53
CA ASP A 311 3.58 16.09 -5.69
C ASP A 311 5.03 16.06 -6.19
N ALA A 312 5.53 14.89 -6.64
CA ALA A 312 6.89 14.74 -7.15
C ALA A 312 7.20 15.77 -8.23
N SER A 313 8.32 16.47 -8.12
CA SER A 313 8.74 17.47 -9.12
C SER A 313 8.88 16.87 -10.54
N THR A 314 9.35 15.63 -10.61
CA THR A 314 9.34 14.77 -11.80
C THR A 314 9.05 13.33 -11.38
N CYS A 315 8.24 12.61 -12.15
CA CYS A 315 7.96 11.18 -11.95
C CYS A 315 8.24 10.40 -13.23
N ASP A 316 9.24 9.53 -13.21
CA ASP A 316 9.63 8.68 -14.35
C ASP A 316 9.29 7.22 -13.99
N VAL A 317 8.30 6.65 -14.68
CA VAL A 317 7.79 5.30 -14.44
C VAL A 317 8.12 4.42 -15.65
N ARG A 318 8.97 3.41 -15.43
CA ARG A 318 9.38 2.45 -16.47
C ARG A 318 8.81 1.06 -16.19
N CYS A 319 7.96 0.60 -17.09
CA CYS A 319 7.32 -0.70 -17.04
C CYS A 319 7.87 -1.56 -18.20
N THR A 320 8.82 -2.44 -17.89
CA THR A 320 9.63 -3.13 -18.91
C THR A 320 9.34 -4.63 -19.06
N ASN A 321 8.37 -5.15 -18.32
CA ASN A 321 8.00 -6.57 -18.33
C ASN A 321 6.49 -6.77 -18.55
N SER A 322 6.06 -7.95 -19.01
CA SER A 322 4.63 -8.20 -19.23
C SER A 322 3.83 -8.05 -17.94
N THR A 323 2.66 -7.39 -18.02
CA THR A 323 1.79 -7.11 -16.86
C THR A 323 2.51 -6.41 -15.71
N ALA A 324 3.58 -5.67 -16.01
CA ALA A 324 4.23 -4.77 -15.06
C ALA A 324 3.51 -3.43 -15.08
N CYS A 325 3.22 -2.92 -13.87
CA CYS A 325 2.44 -1.71 -13.59
C CYS A 325 0.91 -1.89 -13.69
N GLY A 326 0.19 -1.55 -12.63
CA GLY A 326 -1.27 -1.45 -12.66
C GLY A 326 -1.72 -0.12 -13.25
N THR A 327 -2.19 0.75 -12.37
CA THR A 327 -2.58 2.11 -12.69
C THR A 327 -1.47 3.08 -12.32
N VAL A 328 -1.15 4.03 -13.20
CA VAL A 328 -0.18 5.10 -12.94
C VAL A 328 -0.92 6.42 -12.77
N ASN A 329 -0.81 7.03 -11.60
CA ASN A 329 -1.40 8.32 -11.26
C ASN A 329 -0.31 9.40 -11.22
N CYS A 330 -0.19 10.18 -12.28
CA CYS A 330 0.93 11.10 -12.53
C CYS A 330 0.99 12.33 -11.62
N GLY A 331 -0.11 12.72 -10.97
CA GLY A 331 -0.09 13.84 -10.00
C GLY A 331 0.25 15.21 -10.62
N ALA A 332 0.88 16.09 -9.84
CA ALA A 332 1.02 17.50 -10.19
C ALA A 332 2.28 17.85 -11.01
N GLY A 333 3.34 17.05 -10.91
CA GLY A 333 4.62 17.30 -11.57
C GLY A 333 4.71 16.81 -13.02
N ALA A 334 5.90 16.91 -13.60
CA ALA A 334 6.16 16.34 -14.92
C ALA A 334 6.23 14.81 -14.82
N CYS A 335 5.41 14.11 -15.58
CA CYS A 335 5.29 12.66 -15.54
C CYS A 335 5.75 12.05 -16.87
N ASP A 336 6.62 11.06 -16.82
CA ASP A 336 7.08 10.28 -17.97
C ASP A 336 6.76 8.81 -17.71
N VAL A 337 6.02 8.16 -18.61
CA VAL A 337 5.54 6.79 -18.44
C VAL A 337 5.89 5.96 -19.66
N ASP A 338 6.83 5.03 -19.47
CA ASP A 338 7.33 4.13 -20.53
C ASP A 338 6.75 2.71 -20.35
N CYS A 339 5.82 2.33 -21.21
CA CYS A 339 5.17 1.02 -21.22
C CYS A 339 5.64 0.20 -22.44
N THR A 340 6.70 -0.61 -22.24
CA THR A 340 7.47 -1.19 -23.38
C THR A 340 7.14 -2.65 -23.72
N ARG A 341 6.32 -3.34 -22.91
CA ARG A 341 5.93 -4.76 -23.11
C ARG A 341 4.42 -4.96 -23.11
N GLU A 342 3.98 -6.13 -23.56
CA GLU A 342 2.55 -6.45 -23.74
C GLU A 342 1.78 -6.37 -22.42
N MET A 343 0.60 -5.73 -22.48
CA MET A 343 -0.30 -5.55 -21.33
C MET A 343 0.42 -5.03 -20.08
N THR A 344 1.38 -4.12 -20.25
CA THR A 344 2.15 -3.53 -19.15
C THR A 344 1.25 -2.66 -18.31
N CYS A 345 0.99 -1.44 -18.76
CA CYS A 345 0.21 -0.46 -18.02
C CYS A 345 -1.28 -0.69 -18.28
N THR A 346 -2.07 -0.87 -17.21
CA THR A 346 -3.51 -1.05 -17.36
C THR A 346 -4.18 0.28 -17.66
N GLU A 347 -3.84 1.30 -16.87
CA GLU A 347 -4.41 2.63 -16.96
C GLU A 347 -3.37 3.70 -16.59
N VAL A 348 -3.37 4.82 -17.31
CA VAL A 348 -2.59 6.01 -16.96
C VAL A 348 -3.56 7.17 -16.72
N GLN A 349 -3.53 7.71 -15.51
CA GLN A 349 -4.30 8.89 -15.12
C GLN A 349 -3.34 10.08 -14.98
N CYS A 350 -3.43 11.04 -15.90
CA CYS A 350 -2.71 12.28 -15.74
C CYS A 350 -3.29 13.07 -14.57
N GLY A 351 -2.43 13.77 -13.82
CA GLY A 351 -2.89 14.82 -12.92
C GLY A 351 -2.82 16.19 -13.59
N THR A 352 -2.41 17.22 -12.85
CA THR A 352 -2.41 18.60 -13.36
C THR A 352 -1.14 18.98 -14.13
N GLY A 353 -0.08 18.18 -14.04
CA GLY A 353 1.21 18.45 -14.66
C GLY A 353 1.24 18.22 -16.18
N ALA A 354 2.45 18.15 -16.72
CA ALA A 354 2.69 17.70 -18.09
C ALA A 354 2.99 16.20 -18.07
N ALA A 355 2.35 15.44 -18.95
CA ALA A 355 2.55 13.99 -19.06
C ALA A 355 3.11 13.63 -20.44
N ASN A 356 4.15 12.81 -20.44
CA ASN A 356 4.66 12.08 -21.59
C ASN A 356 4.37 10.59 -21.38
N VAL A 357 3.73 9.94 -22.34
CA VAL A 357 3.31 8.54 -22.22
C VAL A 357 3.65 7.79 -23.50
N GLU A 358 4.48 6.76 -23.40
CA GLU A 358 4.87 5.91 -24.52
C GLU A 358 4.36 4.48 -24.33
N CYS A 359 3.45 4.05 -25.21
CA CYS A 359 2.80 2.75 -25.18
C CYS A 359 3.24 1.92 -26.40
N ALA A 360 4.39 1.25 -26.26
CA ALA A 360 5.11 0.69 -27.41
C ALA A 360 4.66 -0.73 -27.84
N ALA A 361 3.95 -1.47 -26.99
CA ALA A 361 3.66 -2.90 -27.18
C ALA A 361 2.16 -3.21 -27.26
N MET A 362 1.81 -4.43 -27.70
CA MET A 362 0.41 -4.84 -27.89
C MET A 362 -0.40 -4.72 -26.58
N GLY A 363 -1.50 -3.97 -26.64
CA GLY A 363 -2.33 -3.68 -25.46
C GLY A 363 -1.58 -2.96 -24.33
N ALA A 364 -0.47 -2.27 -24.63
CA ALA A 364 0.16 -1.38 -23.67
C ALA A 364 -0.77 -0.17 -23.46
N CYS A 365 -1.07 0.15 -22.21
CA CYS A 365 -1.98 1.23 -21.82
C CYS A 365 -3.39 0.99 -22.38
N ASN A 366 -4.27 0.30 -21.67
CA ASN A 366 -5.65 0.16 -22.16
C ASN A 366 -6.35 1.52 -22.20
N THR A 367 -6.21 2.28 -21.11
CA THR A 367 -6.88 3.57 -20.93
C THR A 367 -5.87 4.65 -20.56
N VAL A 368 -5.95 5.81 -21.21
CA VAL A 368 -5.20 7.02 -20.86
C VAL A 368 -6.19 8.16 -20.63
N THR A 369 -6.28 8.63 -19.39
CA THR A 369 -7.24 9.66 -18.99
C THR A 369 -6.51 10.86 -18.41
N CYS A 370 -6.66 12.02 -19.03
CA CYS A 370 -5.98 13.24 -18.62
C CYS A 370 -6.99 14.37 -18.45
N PRO A 371 -7.66 14.46 -17.30
CA PRO A 371 -8.70 15.46 -17.06
C PRO A 371 -8.10 16.87 -16.94
N ALA A 372 -8.93 17.89 -17.18
CA ALA A 372 -8.57 19.25 -16.82
C ALA A 372 -8.38 19.36 -15.29
N PRO A 373 -7.43 20.17 -14.79
CA PRO A 373 -6.59 21.14 -15.51
C PRO A 373 -5.17 20.64 -15.81
N ALA A 374 -5.00 19.51 -16.52
CA ALA A 374 -3.68 19.09 -17.01
C ALA A 374 -3.07 20.11 -17.99
N THR A 375 -1.76 20.36 -17.90
CA THR A 375 -1.10 21.38 -18.75
C THR A 375 -0.75 20.86 -20.14
N ARG A 376 -0.31 19.61 -20.26
CA ARG A 376 0.05 19.01 -21.54
C ARG A 376 0.03 17.48 -21.48
N LEU A 377 -0.41 16.86 -22.56
CA LEU A 377 -0.22 15.44 -22.82
C LEU A 377 0.54 15.26 -24.14
N ASP A 378 1.66 14.54 -24.10
CA ASP A 378 2.30 13.94 -25.28
C ASP A 378 2.12 12.42 -25.16
N LEU A 379 1.44 11.80 -26.11
CA LEU A 379 1.07 10.38 -26.08
C LEU A 379 1.49 9.70 -27.38
N VAL A 380 2.27 8.63 -27.29
CA VAL A 380 2.67 7.80 -28.43
C VAL A 380 2.14 6.37 -28.24
N CYS A 381 1.40 5.87 -29.22
CA CYS A 381 0.76 4.56 -29.19
C CYS A 381 1.19 3.74 -30.41
N ASP A 382 2.22 2.92 -30.24
CA ASP A 382 2.82 2.12 -31.32
C ASP A 382 2.32 0.66 -31.35
N GLY A 383 1.85 0.16 -30.22
CA GLY A 383 1.40 -1.22 -30.09
C GLY A 383 0.03 -1.48 -30.71
N PHE A 384 -0.19 -2.68 -31.25
CA PHE A 384 -1.52 -3.10 -31.71
C PHE A 384 -2.52 -3.08 -30.54
N GLY A 385 -3.63 -2.34 -30.68
CA GLY A 385 -4.63 -2.18 -29.61
C GLY A 385 -4.12 -1.45 -28.36
N ALA A 386 -2.96 -0.80 -28.43
CA ALA A 386 -2.46 0.09 -27.38
C ALA A 386 -3.26 1.39 -27.36
N CYS A 387 -3.58 1.93 -26.18
CA CYS A 387 -4.40 3.13 -26.04
C CYS A 387 -5.82 2.95 -26.60
N SER A 388 -6.52 1.90 -26.16
CA SER A 388 -7.87 1.61 -26.64
C SER A 388 -8.84 2.77 -26.36
N ASP A 389 -8.74 3.37 -25.17
CA ASP A 389 -9.53 4.53 -24.78
C ASP A 389 -8.62 5.68 -24.31
N VAL A 390 -8.70 6.81 -25.00
CA VAL A 390 -7.94 8.03 -24.67
C VAL A 390 -8.92 9.17 -24.42
N SER A 391 -8.81 9.82 -23.25
CA SER A 391 -9.58 11.00 -22.89
C SER A 391 -8.62 12.13 -22.53
N CYS A 392 -8.60 13.22 -23.30
CA CYS A 392 -7.72 14.35 -23.08
C CYS A 392 -8.51 15.65 -22.85
N GLY A 393 -8.45 16.14 -21.62
CA GLY A 393 -8.91 17.46 -21.18
C GLY A 393 -7.76 18.41 -20.81
N ALA A 394 -6.53 18.14 -21.25
CA ALA A 394 -5.39 19.02 -21.01
C ALA A 394 -5.45 20.31 -21.86
N ASP A 395 -4.67 21.33 -21.50
CA ASP A 395 -4.58 22.57 -22.30
C ASP A 395 -4.02 22.31 -23.71
N ALA A 396 -3.11 21.34 -23.84
CA ALA A 396 -2.58 20.86 -25.11
C ALA A 396 -2.41 19.34 -25.11
N CYS A 397 -2.87 18.67 -26.16
CA CYS A 397 -2.70 17.23 -26.35
C CYS A 397 -2.01 16.99 -27.70
N VAL A 398 -0.99 16.14 -27.73
CA VAL A 398 -0.34 15.63 -28.94
C VAL A 398 -0.40 14.11 -28.85
N ILE A 399 -1.14 13.48 -29.75
CA ILE A 399 -1.43 12.05 -29.72
C ILE A 399 -1.00 11.43 -31.05
N ASP A 400 0.03 10.59 -31.02
CA ASP A 400 0.54 9.85 -32.18
C ASP A 400 0.09 8.39 -32.10
N CYS A 401 -0.82 7.99 -32.99
CA CYS A 401 -1.37 6.65 -33.08
C CYS A 401 -0.84 5.91 -34.32
N MET A 402 -0.16 4.79 -34.14
CA MET A 402 0.33 3.96 -35.24
C MET A 402 -0.51 2.68 -35.43
N GLY A 403 -0.86 2.38 -36.68
CA GLY A 403 -1.46 1.10 -37.08
C GLY A 403 -2.93 0.97 -36.70
N THR A 404 -3.25 0.30 -35.60
CA THR A 404 -4.61 0.12 -35.01
C THR A 404 -4.49 0.19 -33.49
N SER A 405 -3.63 1.08 -33.01
CA SER A 405 -3.43 1.30 -31.59
C SER A 405 -4.67 1.94 -30.99
N CYS A 406 -4.97 3.16 -31.42
CA CYS A 406 -6.05 3.95 -30.84
C CYS A 406 -7.43 3.51 -31.35
N THR A 407 -8.28 3.04 -30.45
CA THR A 407 -9.67 2.70 -30.81
C THR A 407 -10.56 3.94 -30.67
N ASN A 408 -10.56 4.56 -29.50
CA ASN A 408 -11.43 5.69 -29.17
C ASN A 408 -10.64 6.83 -28.55
N VAL A 409 -10.62 8.00 -29.21
CA VAL A 409 -9.95 9.20 -28.73
C VAL A 409 -10.98 10.31 -28.51
N THR A 410 -11.02 10.87 -27.31
CA THR A 410 -11.92 11.96 -26.92
C THR A 410 -11.11 13.15 -26.44
N CYS A 411 -11.15 14.26 -27.17
CA CYS A 411 -10.45 15.50 -26.83
C CYS A 411 -11.29 16.39 -25.90
N ASP A 412 -11.86 15.85 -24.81
CA ASP A 412 -12.84 16.47 -23.88
C ASP A 412 -13.00 18.00 -23.92
N THR A 413 -12.15 18.74 -23.22
CA THR A 413 -12.18 20.22 -23.14
C THR A 413 -11.00 20.87 -23.87
N ALA A 414 -10.11 20.04 -24.42
CA ALA A 414 -8.88 20.46 -25.07
C ALA A 414 -9.17 20.97 -26.49
N CYS A 415 -9.21 22.29 -26.70
CA CYS A 415 -9.29 22.85 -28.06
C CYS A 415 -7.97 22.77 -28.85
N ASN A 416 -6.85 22.38 -28.20
CA ASN A 416 -5.55 22.18 -28.83
C ASN A 416 -5.13 20.70 -28.72
N CYS A 417 -5.89 19.83 -29.36
CA CYS A 417 -5.70 18.38 -29.39
C CYS A 417 -5.25 17.94 -30.80
N ASP A 418 -3.96 17.75 -31.01
CA ASP A 418 -3.41 17.21 -32.26
C ASP A 418 -3.40 15.68 -32.20
N VAL A 419 -3.95 15.01 -33.22
CA VAL A 419 -4.08 13.55 -33.25
C VAL A 419 -3.57 13.01 -34.59
N ALA A 420 -2.35 12.50 -34.62
CA ALA A 420 -1.79 11.90 -35.83
C ALA A 420 -2.15 10.41 -35.90
N CYS A 421 -3.03 10.04 -36.82
CA CYS A 421 -3.38 8.64 -37.08
C CYS A 421 -2.57 8.10 -38.27
N MET A 422 -1.47 7.42 -37.98
CA MET A 422 -0.55 6.89 -38.98
C MET A 422 -0.84 5.41 -39.27
N GLY A 423 -0.93 5.03 -40.55
CA GLY A 423 -1.22 3.64 -40.96
C GLY A 423 -2.71 3.33 -41.16
N PHE A 424 -3.01 2.11 -41.62
CA PHE A 424 -4.38 1.70 -41.92
C PHE A 424 -5.11 1.26 -40.64
N GLY A 425 -6.12 2.05 -40.22
CA GLY A 425 -6.91 1.80 -39.01
C GLY A 425 -6.39 2.51 -37.75
N GLY A 426 -5.52 3.52 -37.90
CA GLY A 426 -4.76 4.13 -36.79
C GLY A 426 -5.63 4.70 -35.67
N CYS A 427 -6.83 5.15 -36.04
CA CYS A 427 -7.85 5.62 -35.12
C CYS A 427 -9.20 5.06 -35.60
N SER A 428 -10.05 4.54 -34.70
CA SER A 428 -11.40 4.08 -35.08
C SER A 428 -12.47 5.15 -34.86
N SER A 429 -12.37 5.93 -33.78
CA SER A 429 -13.20 7.12 -33.53
C SER A 429 -12.38 8.23 -32.87
N VAL A 430 -12.58 9.46 -33.34
CA VAL A 430 -12.02 10.68 -32.72
C VAL A 430 -13.15 11.68 -32.51
N THR A 431 -13.39 12.04 -31.25
CA THR A 431 -14.43 12.99 -30.84
C THR A 431 -13.80 14.26 -30.33
N CYS A 432 -14.18 15.41 -30.90
CA CYS A 432 -13.73 16.73 -30.45
C CYS A 432 -14.90 17.56 -29.86
N PRO A 433 -14.64 18.42 -28.86
CA PRO A 433 -15.64 19.31 -28.27
C PRO A 433 -16.26 20.27 -29.28
N SER A 434 -17.56 20.53 -29.09
CA SER A 434 -18.31 21.47 -29.91
C SER A 434 -17.75 22.90 -29.77
N GLY A 435 -17.39 23.53 -30.89
CA GLY A 435 -16.89 24.91 -30.93
C GLY A 435 -15.38 25.03 -31.13
N CYS A 436 -14.62 23.95 -30.95
CA CYS A 436 -13.26 23.87 -31.46
C CYS A 436 -13.37 23.53 -32.97
N MET A 437 -12.91 24.42 -33.84
CA MET A 437 -12.98 24.19 -35.29
C MET A 437 -12.00 23.08 -35.69
N SER A 438 -12.37 22.28 -36.70
CA SER A 438 -11.47 21.40 -37.46
C SER A 438 -10.40 22.23 -38.16
N GLY A 439 -9.42 22.67 -37.37
CA GLY A 439 -8.24 23.46 -37.67
C GLY A 439 -7.13 22.98 -36.74
N PRO A 440 -6.01 23.71 -36.58
CA PRO A 440 -4.74 23.17 -36.04
C PRO A 440 -4.74 22.58 -34.62
N GLY A 441 -5.89 22.49 -33.95
CA GLY A 441 -6.07 21.83 -32.65
C GLY A 441 -7.04 20.64 -32.65
N CYS A 442 -7.43 20.10 -33.81
CA CYS A 442 -8.09 18.80 -34.01
C CYS A 442 -7.82 18.33 -35.46
N MET A 443 -6.55 18.20 -35.86
CA MET A 443 -6.20 17.68 -37.18
C MET A 443 -5.91 16.18 -37.07
N SER A 444 -6.74 15.34 -37.70
CA SER A 444 -6.29 13.97 -38.02
C SER A 444 -5.40 14.02 -39.26
N ALA A 445 -4.09 14.04 -39.06
CA ALA A 445 -3.12 13.97 -40.15
C ALA A 445 -2.88 12.49 -40.55
N GLY A 446 -3.90 11.84 -41.11
CA GLY A 446 -3.85 10.40 -41.42
C GLY A 446 -4.67 10.01 -42.64
N GLY A 447 -4.05 9.36 -43.63
CA GLY A 447 -4.65 8.99 -44.93
C GLY A 447 -5.74 7.90 -44.91
N GLY A 448 -6.43 7.71 -43.79
CA GLY A 448 -7.40 6.64 -43.57
C GLY A 448 -8.69 7.13 -42.89
N GLY A 449 -9.53 7.86 -43.63
CA GLY A 449 -11.00 7.80 -43.52
C GLY A 449 -11.72 8.23 -42.23
N CYS A 450 -11.05 8.55 -41.12
CA CYS A 450 -11.74 8.93 -39.89
C CYS A 450 -11.86 10.45 -39.81
N GLY A 451 -13.02 10.97 -40.23
CA GLY A 451 -13.38 12.37 -39.98
C GLY A 451 -13.72 12.55 -38.50
N CYS A 452 -13.27 13.65 -37.90
CA CYS A 452 -13.77 14.12 -36.60
C CYS A 452 -15.30 14.19 -36.68
N THR A 453 -16.01 13.43 -35.85
CA THR A 453 -17.47 13.49 -35.75
C THR A 453 -17.93 14.51 -34.75
#